data_AF-A0A538ACF7-F1
#
_entry.id   AF-A0A538ACF7-F1
#
_cell.length_a   1.000
_cell.length_b   1.000
_cell.length_c   1.000
_cell.angle_alpha   90.00
_cell.angle_beta   90.00
_cell.angle_gamma   90.00
#
_symmetry.space_group_name_H-M   'P 1'
#
loop_
_entity.id
_entity.type
_entity.pdbx_description
1 polymer ?
#
loop_
_entity_poly.entity_id
_entity_poly.type
_entity_poly.pdbx_seq_one_letter_code
_entity_poly.pdbx_strand_id
1 'polypeptide(L)' 'MGRRRLVALLLGAGSLLGLGLYAKRGHRRERVDLYFADGSMISIAGDSPNAARLLPLTRDALRAVRA' A
#
# COMPACT_ATOMS: atom_id res chain seq x y z
N MET A 1 11.28 -7.57 -40.40
CA MET A 1 10.16 -7.65 -39.43
C MET A 1 10.57 -8.00 -37.99
N GLY A 2 11.73 -8.64 -37.73
CA GLY A 2 12.13 -9.08 -36.38
C GLY A 2 12.41 -7.95 -35.37
N ARG A 3 13.03 -6.86 -35.81
CA ARG A 3 13.41 -5.75 -34.91
C ARG A 3 12.20 -5.03 -34.28
N ARG A 4 11.12 -4.83 -35.04
CA ARG A 4 9.87 -4.23 -34.53
C ARG A 4 9.16 -5.14 -33.52
N ARG A 5 9.14 -6.46 -33.75
CA ARG A 5 8.57 -7.44 -32.80
C ARG A 5 9.40 -7.53 -31.51
N LEU A 6 10.73 -7.48 -31.62
CA LEU A 6 11.63 -7.46 -30.47
C LEU A 6 11.40 -6.22 -29.60
N VAL A 7 11.27 -5.04 -30.24
CA VAL A 7 10.95 -3.79 -29.52
C VAL A 7 9.58 -3.87 -28.86
N ALA A 8 8.56 -4.39 -29.55
CA ALA A 8 7.22 -4.57 -28.97
C ALA A 8 7.23 -5.53 -27.77
N LEU A 9 8.00 -6.62 -27.83
CA LEU A 9 8.16 -7.56 -26.72
C LEU A 9 8.87 -6.94 -25.53
N LEU A 10 9.95 -6.17 -25.76
CA LEU A 10 10.67 -5.47 -24.69
C LEU A 10 9.79 -4.41 -24.02
N LEU A 11 9.01 -3.66 -24.80
CA LEU A 11 8.07 -2.68 -24.26
C LEU A 11 6.93 -3.36 -23.47
N GLY A 12 6.38 -4.46 -23.99
CA GLY A 12 5.35 -5.24 -23.30
C GLY A 12 5.86 -5.82 -21.98
N ALA A 13 7.03 -6.45 -21.99
CA ALA A 13 7.66 -6.99 -20.79
C ALA A 13 8.02 -5.90 -19.78
N GLY A 14 8.58 -4.77 -20.24
CA GLY A 14 8.90 -3.62 -19.39
C GLY A 14 7.65 -2.99 -18.76
N SER A 15 6.54 -2.94 -19.48
CA SER A 15 5.27 -2.39 -18.98
C SER A 15 4.66 -3.27 -17.89
N LEU A 16 4.67 -4.60 -18.08
CA LEU A 16 4.17 -5.55 -17.08
C LEU A 16 5.03 -5.53 -15.80
N LEU A 17 6.35 -5.46 -15.94
CA LEU A 17 7.27 -5.31 -14.80
C LEU A 17 7.05 -3.97 -14.07
N GLY A 18 6.89 -2.88 -14.82
CA GLY A 18 6.57 -1.56 -14.27
C GLY A 18 5.26 -1.56 -13.49
N LEU A 19 4.22 -2.19 -14.04
CA LEU A 19 2.91 -2.29 -13.39
C LEU A 19 2.95 -3.14 -12.12
N GLY A 20 3.68 -4.26 -12.12
CA GLY A 20 3.86 -5.12 -10.94
C GLY A 20 4.60 -4.40 -9.80
N LEU A 21 5.67 -3.66 -10.12
CA LEU A 21 6.40 -2.85 -9.15
C LEU A 21 5.58 -1.66 -8.64
N TYR A 22 4.78 -1.04 -9.51
CA TYR A 22 3.85 0.02 -9.13
C TYR A 22 2.74 -0.50 -8.22
N ALA A 23 2.15 -1.66 -8.52
CA ALA A 23 1.14 -2.31 -7.68
C ALA A 23 1.71 -2.71 -6.30
N LYS A 24 2.95 -3.23 -6.27
CA LYS A 24 3.66 -3.52 -5.02
C LYS A 24 3.92 -2.26 -4.19
N ARG A 25 4.19 -1.13 -4.83
CA ARG A 25 4.34 0.19 -4.19
C ARG A 25 3.00 0.85 -3.84
N GLY A 26 1.94 0.43 -4.53
CA GLY A 26 0.55 0.83 -4.35
C GLY A 26 -0.13 0.23 -3.12
N HIS A 27 0.50 -0.75 -2.46
CA HIS A 27 0.36 -0.92 -1.01
C HIS A 27 0.92 0.34 -0.34
N ARG A 28 0.15 1.44 -0.40
CA ARG A 28 0.35 2.64 0.41
C ARG A 28 0.67 2.14 1.81
N ARG A 29 1.86 2.48 2.32
CA ARG A 29 2.24 2.25 3.72
C ARG A 29 1.02 2.60 4.57
N GLU A 30 0.35 1.59 5.09
CA GLU A 30 -0.72 1.80 6.05
C GLU A 30 -0.13 2.60 7.21
N ARG A 31 -0.91 3.46 7.83
CA ARG A 31 -0.49 4.23 8.99
C ARG A 31 -1.64 4.24 9.96
N VAL A 32 -1.34 4.37 11.24
CA VAL A 32 -2.35 4.49 12.28
C VAL A 32 -2.32 5.92 12.76
N ASP A 33 -3.42 6.64 12.54
CA ASP A 33 -3.61 8.00 13.05
C ASP A 33 -4.53 7.93 14.27
N LEU A 34 -4.01 8.33 15.44
CA LEU A 34 -4.72 8.35 16.71
C LEU A 34 -5.17 9.77 17.00
N TYR A 35 -6.48 9.95 17.17
CA TYR A 35 -7.10 11.22 17.55
C TYR A 35 -7.50 11.16 19.02
N PHE A 36 -7.09 12.17 19.78
CA PHE A 36 -7.39 12.29 21.20
C PHE A 36 -8.48 13.35 21.44
N ALA A 37 -9.13 13.27 22.60
CA ALA A 37 -10.23 14.17 22.96
C ALA A 37 -9.78 15.63 23.16
N ASP A 38 -8.49 15.85 23.44
CA ASP A 38 -7.88 17.17 23.53
C ASP A 38 -7.60 17.80 22.14
N GLY A 39 -7.97 17.12 21.05
CA GLY A 39 -7.74 17.55 19.68
C GLY A 39 -6.33 17.25 19.17
N SER A 40 -5.47 16.62 19.98
CA SER A 40 -4.16 16.18 19.53
C SER A 40 -4.26 14.96 18.61
N MET A 41 -3.24 14.81 17.76
CA MET A 41 -3.15 13.71 16.80
C MET A 41 -1.74 13.11 16.82
N ILE A 42 -1.66 11.79 16.85
CA ILE A 42 -0.39 11.05 16.70
C ILE A 42 -0.49 10.12 15.50
N SER A 43 0.40 10.34 14.53
CA SER A 43 0.58 9.46 13.37
C SER A 43 1.69 8.44 13.63
N ILE A 44 1.35 7.17 13.48
CA ILE A 44 2.27 6.04 13.64
C ILE A 44 2.50 5.42 12.26
N ALA A 45 3.77 5.37 11.83
CA ALA A 45 4.15 4.74 10.56
C ALA A 45 3.87 3.23 10.59
N GLY A 46 3.30 2.68 9.51
CA GLY A 46 2.88 1.26 9.44
C GLY A 46 3.98 0.23 9.55
N ASP A 47 5.22 0.62 9.22
CA ASP A 47 6.40 -0.24 9.37
C ASP A 47 7.02 -0.17 10.77
N SER A 48 6.45 0.63 11.68
CA SER A 48 6.87 0.64 13.07
C SER A 48 6.35 -0.58 13.84
N PRO A 49 7.08 -1.06 14.87
CA PRO A 49 6.61 -2.12 15.75
C PRO A 49 5.27 -1.83 16.44
N ASN A 50 4.98 -0.55 16.69
CA ASN A 50 3.73 -0.12 17.32
C ASN A 50 2.54 -0.26 16.36
N ALA A 51 2.71 0.15 15.10
CA ALA A 51 1.67 -0.04 14.09
C ALA A 51 1.41 -1.52 13.81
N ALA A 52 2.44 -2.37 13.82
CA ALA A 52 2.27 -3.82 13.62
C ALA A 52 1.30 -4.46 14.63
N ARG A 53 1.24 -3.93 15.87
CA ARG A 53 0.29 -4.38 16.90
C ARG A 53 -1.10 -3.76 16.74
N LEU A 54 -1.17 -2.50 16.32
CA LEU A 54 -2.43 -1.74 16.24
C LEU A 54 -3.23 -2.03 14.96
N LEU A 55 -2.56 -2.20 13.81
CA LEU A 55 -3.20 -2.38 12.51
C LEU A 55 -4.23 -3.53 12.48
N PRO A 56 -3.97 -4.72 13.06
CA PRO A 56 -4.97 -5.79 13.12
C PRO A 56 -6.24 -5.37 13.85
N LEU A 57 -6.11 -4.73 15.03
CA LEU A 57 -7.23 -4.28 15.85
C LEU A 57 -8.07 -3.22 15.13
N THR A 58 -7.40 -2.25 14.48
CA THR A 58 -8.08 -1.22 13.70
C THR A 58 -8.85 -1.81 12.53
N ARG A 59 -8.29 -2.82 11.84
CA ARG A 59 -8.97 -3.51 10.74
C ARG A 59 -10.22 -4.24 11.21
N ASP A 60 -10.15 -4.90 12.36
CA ASP A 60 -11.31 -5.60 12.93
C ASP A 60 -12.41 -4.62 13.35
N ALA A 61 -12.04 -3.51 13.99
CA ALA A 61 -12.99 -2.44 14.33
C ALA A 61 -13.67 -1.84 13.08
N LEU A 62 -12.89 -1.55 12.02
CA LEU A 62 -13.43 -1.03 10.77
C LEU A 62 -14.35 -2.04 10.06
N ARG A 63 -14.06 -3.34 10.14
CA ARG A 63 -14.93 -4.40 9.60
C ARG A 63 -16.25 -4.45 10.36
N ALA A 64 -16.21 -4.38 11.69
CA ALA A 64 -17.41 -4.40 12.52
C ALA A 64 -18.36 -3.22 12.22
N VAL A 65 -17.83 -2.04 11.88
CA VAL A 65 -18.63 -0.86 11.54
C VAL A 65 -19.17 -0.90 10.11
N ARG A 66 -18.50 -1.62 9.20
CA ARG A 66 -18.89 -1.70 7.78
C ARG A 66 -19.86 -2.85 7.44
N ALA A 67 -20.08 -3.77 8.39
CA ALA A 67 -21.03 -4.88 8.26
C ALA A 67 -22.44 -4.43 8.67
#